data_AF-A0A3N5H5M6-F1
#
_entry.id   AF-A0A3N5H5M6-F1
#
_cell.length_a   1.000
_cell.length_b   1.000
_cell.length_c   1.000
_cell.angle_alpha   90.00
_cell.angle_beta   90.00
_cell.angle_gamma   90.00
#
_symmetry.space_group_name_H-M   'P 1'
#
loop_
_entity.id
_entity.type
_entity.pdbx_description
1 polymer ?
#
loop_
_entity_poly.entity_id
_entity_poly.type
_entity_poly.pdbx_seq_one_letter_code
_entity_poly.pdbx_strand_id
1 'polypeptide(L)'
;MPSFPPHARTRIRMSVTALRYRRGGQTLYLAVGGGFVEVARDRVLVVTPRCERPPLGEPDPRSAAQETCRTWRRERVDSREAIAVIPNPRGPSAWRSPAAKGRVRRMKPFGAP
;
A
#
# COMPACT_ATOMS: atom_id res chain seq x y z
N MET A 1 20.94 24.60 11.53
CA MET A 1 20.02 23.44 11.64
C MET A 1 19.05 23.47 10.48
N PRO A 2 18.73 22.36 9.79
CA PRO A 2 17.69 22.38 8.77
C PRO A 2 16.32 22.48 9.47
N SER A 3 15.79 23.70 9.59
CA SER A 3 14.45 23.96 10.12
C SER A 3 13.42 23.77 9.02
N PHE A 4 12.87 22.57 8.90
CA PHE A 4 11.57 22.44 8.25
C PHE A 4 10.53 23.11 9.17
N PRO A 5 9.60 23.91 8.64
CA PRO A 5 8.49 24.42 9.43
C PRO A 5 7.72 23.23 10.03
N PRO A 6 7.18 23.36 11.25
CA PRO A 6 6.43 22.28 11.88
C PRO A 6 5.24 21.89 11.00
N HIS A 7 5.33 20.75 10.35
CA HIS A 7 4.24 20.19 9.55
C HIS A 7 3.21 19.52 10.45
N ALA A 8 1.93 19.59 10.05
CA ALA A 8 0.86 18.85 10.71
C ALA A 8 1.13 17.35 10.66
N ARG A 9 0.81 16.64 11.75
CA ARG A 9 0.95 15.18 11.80
C ARG A 9 0.08 14.56 10.72
N THR A 10 0.70 13.86 9.77
CA THR A 10 0.01 13.36 8.59
C THR A 10 0.55 11.98 8.22
N ARG A 11 -0.35 11.07 7.83
CA ARG A 11 0.00 9.76 7.27
C ARG A 11 -0.51 9.68 5.83
N ILE A 12 0.39 9.45 4.88
CA ILE A 12 0.10 9.51 3.45
C ILE A 12 0.54 8.19 2.80
N ARG A 13 -0.30 7.64 1.92
CA ARG A 13 0.10 6.51 1.07
C ARG A 13 0.99 7.04 -0.06
N MET A 14 2.12 6.39 -0.28
CA MET A 14 3.10 6.80 -1.29
C MET A 14 3.16 5.77 -2.42
N SER A 15 3.20 6.25 -3.66
CA SER A 15 3.48 5.44 -4.84
C SER A 15 4.97 5.13 -4.96
N VAL A 16 5.34 4.24 -5.89
CA VAL A 16 6.76 4.04 -6.25
C VAL A 16 7.35 5.38 -6.70
N THR A 17 8.39 5.88 -6.02
CA THR A 17 8.96 7.21 -6.29
C THR A 17 10.39 7.36 -5.80
N ALA A 18 11.14 8.26 -6.45
CA ALA A 18 12.45 8.69 -5.99
C ALA A 18 12.27 9.78 -4.91
N LEU A 19 12.89 9.58 -3.75
CA LEU A 19 12.93 10.52 -2.64
C LEU A 19 14.22 11.34 -2.68
N ARG A 20 14.09 12.64 -2.40
CA ARG A 20 15.21 13.56 -2.17
C ARG A 20 15.24 13.95 -0.70
N TYR A 21 16.38 13.81 -0.05
CA TYR A 21 16.55 14.20 1.35
C TYR A 21 17.91 14.85 1.57
N ARG A 22 18.07 15.58 2.68
CA ARG A 22 19.32 16.22 3.06
C ARG A 22 19.85 15.64 4.36
N ARG A 23 21.14 15.30 4.40
CA ARG A 23 21.83 14.83 5.61
C ARG A 23 23.24 15.41 5.62
N GLY A 24 23.63 16.07 6.71
CA GLY A 24 24.98 16.65 6.84
C GLY A 24 25.34 17.64 5.71
N GLY A 25 24.38 18.46 5.28
CA GLY A 25 24.58 19.42 4.19
C GLY A 25 24.47 18.84 2.77
N GLN A 26 24.64 17.52 2.62
CA GLN A 26 24.57 16.83 1.33
C GLN A 26 23.13 16.52 0.93
N THR A 27 22.84 16.62 -0.37
CA THR A 27 21.58 16.17 -0.97
C THR A 27 21.74 14.75 -1.48
N LEU A 28 20.87 13.85 -1.02
CA LEU A 28 20.90 12.43 -1.33
C LEU A 28 19.58 12.02 -1.98
N TYR A 29 19.65 10.94 -2.77
CA TYR A 29 18.50 10.35 -3.45
C TYR A 29 18.31 8.89 -3.01
N LEU A 30 17.06 8.41 -3.04
CA LEU A 30 16.69 7.04 -2.70
C LEU A 30 15.49 6.62 -3.57
N ALA A 31 15.55 5.45 -4.21
CA ALA A 31 14.40 4.83 -4.85
C ALA A 31 13.53 4.12 -3.81
N VAL A 32 12.22 4.36 -3.82
CA VAL A 32 11.27 3.76 -2.87
C VAL A 32 10.12 3.06 -3.59
N GLY A 33 9.83 1.80 -3.21
CA GLY A 33 8.78 0.95 -3.78
C GLY A 33 7.34 1.34 -3.41
N GLY A 34 7.13 2.55 -2.91
CA GLY A 34 5.88 3.03 -2.31
C GLY A 34 5.72 2.60 -0.86
N GLY A 35 4.50 2.67 -0.33
CA GLY A 35 4.21 2.33 1.07
C GLY A 35 3.53 3.50 1.79
N PHE A 36 4.01 3.86 2.98
CA PHE A 36 3.44 4.94 3.78
C PHE A 36 4.52 5.90 4.25
N VAL A 37 4.17 7.18 4.29
CA VAL A 37 4.97 8.23 4.92
C VAL A 37 4.20 8.75 6.12
N GLU A 38 4.85 8.80 7.27
CA GLU A 38 4.34 9.43 8.48
C GLU A 38 5.19 10.66 8.79
N VAL A 39 4.55 11.82 8.77
CA VAL A 39 5.15 13.08 9.18
C VAL A 39 4.76 13.32 10.64
N ALA A 40 5.74 13.34 11.52
CA ALA A 40 5.61 13.71 12.92
C ALA A 40 6.23 15.09 13.17
N ARG A 41 6.18 15.58 14.42
CA ARG A 41 6.68 16.93 14.76
C ARG A 41 8.19 17.07 14.58
N ASP A 42 8.93 16.00 14.83
CA ASP A 42 10.39 15.94 14.93
C ASP A 42 11.03 15.08 13.84
N ARG A 43 10.24 14.26 13.14
CA ARG A 43 10.74 13.26 12.20
C ARG A 43 9.77 12.94 11.09
N VAL A 44 10.31 12.43 9.99
CA VAL A 44 9.55 11.82 8.89
C VAL A 44 9.96 10.36 8.80
N LEU A 45 8.99 9.45 8.92
CA LEU A 45 9.19 8.01 8.81
C LEU A 45 8.64 7.51 7.48
N VAL A 46 9.43 6.75 6.73
CA VAL A 46 9.01 6.10 5.49
C VAL A 46 9.02 4.61 5.71
N VAL A 47 7.85 3.98 5.60
CA VAL A 47 7.68 2.53 5.70
C VAL A 47 7.43 1.99 4.29
N THR A 48 8.37 1.21 3.78
CA THR A 48 8.37 0.69 2.41
C THR A 48 8.81 -0.78 2.39
N PRO A 49 8.23 -1.63 1.52
CA PRO A 49 8.71 -3.01 1.34
C PRO A 49 10.04 -3.08 0.60
N ARG A 50 10.39 -2.05 -0.20
CA ARG A 50 11.61 -2.01 -1.03
C ARG A 50 12.22 -0.62 -1.02
N CYS A 51 13.51 -0.53 -0.78
CA CYS A 51 14.28 0.71 -0.88
C CYS A 51 15.65 0.43 -1.48
N GLU A 52 16.16 1.37 -2.28
CA GLU A 52 17.46 1.23 -2.93
C GLU A 52 18.12 2.60 -3.06
N ARG A 53 19.41 2.68 -2.73
CA ARG A 53 20.21 3.90 -2.89
C ARG A 53 21.00 3.81 -4.20
N PRO A 54 21.10 4.91 -4.96
CA PRO A 54 22.03 4.98 -6.08
C PRO A 54 23.46 4.60 -5.69
N PRO A 55 24.24 4.01 -6.61
CA PRO A 55 25.65 3.70 -6.38
C PRO A 55 26.44 4.93 -5.92
N LEU A 56 27.45 4.69 -5.07
CA LEU A 56 28.36 5.75 -4.65
C LEU A 56 29.19 6.19 -5.87
N GLY A 57 29.29 7.50 -6.10
CA GLY A 57 30.02 8.04 -7.26
C GLY A 57 29.21 8.11 -8.56
N GLU A 58 27.91 7.76 -8.52
CA GLU A 58 27.01 7.98 -9.64
C GLU A 58 27.00 9.47 -10.04
N PRO A 59 27.30 9.82 -11.30
CA PRO A 59 27.33 11.22 -11.76
C PRO A 59 25.95 11.89 -11.67
N ASP A 60 24.86 11.14 -11.88
CA ASP A 60 23.50 11.63 -11.70
C ASP A 60 22.66 10.69 -10.81
N PRO A 61 22.80 10.82 -9.47
CA PRO A 61 22.09 9.94 -8.53
C PRO A 61 20.57 10.15 -8.57
N ARG A 62 20.09 11.30 -9.08
CA ARG A 62 18.66 11.55 -9.26
C ARG A 62 18.12 10.67 -10.38
N SER A 63 18.78 10.68 -11.53
CA SER A 63 18.35 9.89 -12.69
C SER A 63 18.44 8.39 -12.40
N ALA A 64 19.50 7.93 -11.72
CA ALA A 64 19.60 6.54 -11.29
C ALA A 64 18.43 6.11 -10.38
N ALA A 65 18.10 6.89 -9.35
CA ALA A 65 16.95 6.58 -8.48
C ALA A 65 15.60 6.59 -9.24
N GLN A 66 15.46 7.49 -10.22
CA GLN A 66 14.26 7.55 -11.06
C GLN A 66 14.13 6.33 -11.97
N GLU A 67 15.23 5.86 -12.55
CA GLU A 67 15.24 4.68 -13.42
C GLU A 67 14.90 3.42 -12.64
N THR A 68 15.50 3.22 -11.45
CA THR A 68 15.10 2.14 -10.53
C THR A 68 13.60 2.18 -10.23
N CYS A 69 13.04 3.37 -9.96
CA CYS A 69 11.60 3.51 -9.73
C CYS A 69 10.75 3.21 -10.97
N ARG A 70 11.22 3.52 -12.18
CA ARG A 70 10.52 3.18 -13.43
C ARG A 70 10.47 1.67 -13.62
N THR A 71 11.57 0.97 -13.39
CA THR A 71 11.63 -0.49 -13.42
C THR A 71 10.60 -1.11 -12.48
N TRP A 72 10.56 -0.68 -11.20
CA TRP A 72 9.61 -1.21 -10.23
C TRP A 72 8.14 -0.86 -10.54
N ARG A 73 7.88 0.27 -11.21
CA ARG A 73 6.54 0.59 -11.68
C ARG A 73 6.08 -0.38 -12.76
N ARG A 74 6.97 -0.76 -13.69
CA ARG A 74 6.69 -1.75 -14.76
C ARG A 74 6.40 -3.13 -14.15
N GLU A 75 7.28 -3.61 -13.26
CA GLU A 75 7.10 -4.89 -12.55
C GLU A 75 5.72 -5.01 -11.86
N ARG A 76 5.22 -3.89 -11.30
CA ARG A 76 3.90 -3.85 -10.65
C ARG A 76 2.72 -3.88 -11.62
N VAL A 77 2.86 -3.31 -12.81
CA VAL A 77 1.83 -3.37 -13.85
C VAL A 77 1.72 -4.82 -14.33
N ASP A 78 2.84 -5.43 -14.67
CA ASP A 78 2.91 -6.83 -15.12
C ASP A 78 2.32 -7.79 -14.07
N SER A 79 2.65 -7.57 -12.79
CA SER A 79 2.10 -8.37 -11.69
C SER A 79 0.58 -8.19 -11.52
N ARG A 80 0.04 -6.99 -11.75
CA ARG A 80 -1.41 -6.74 -11.66
C ARG A 80 -2.16 -7.37 -12.82
N GLU A 81 -1.61 -7.30 -14.03
CA GLU A 81 -2.17 -7.94 -15.21
C GLU A 81 -2.13 -9.46 -15.09
N ALA A 82 -1.04 -10.02 -14.55
CA ALA A 82 -0.95 -11.46 -14.26
C ALA A 82 -1.99 -11.96 -13.24
N ILE A 83 -2.35 -11.14 -12.25
CA ILE A 83 -3.37 -11.50 -11.23
C ILE A 83 -4.81 -11.32 -11.76
N ALA A 84 -5.02 -10.44 -12.74
CA ALA A 84 -6.34 -10.19 -13.34
C ALA A 84 -6.91 -11.41 -14.11
N VAL A 85 -6.11 -12.46 -14.31
CA VAL A 85 -6.51 -13.72 -14.98
C VAL A 85 -7.13 -14.75 -14.01
N ILE A 86 -7.35 -14.41 -12.74
CA ILE A 86 -8.21 -15.23 -11.87
C ILE A 86 -9.66 -14.83 -12.13
N PRO A 87 -10.47 -15.64 -12.84
CA PRO A 87 -11.87 -15.33 -13.04
C PRO A 87 -12.55 -15.17 -11.68
N ASN A 88 -13.13 -14.00 -11.44
CA ASN A 88 -13.95 -13.75 -10.26
C ASN A 88 -15.10 -14.79 -10.24
N PRO A 89 -15.15 -15.73 -9.29
CA PRO A 89 -16.25 -16.71 -9.25
C PRO A 89 -17.58 -16.08 -8.83
N ARG A 90 -17.59 -14.78 -8.47
CA ARG A 90 -18.80 -14.02 -8.12
C ARG A 90 -19.48 -13.41 -9.36
N GLY A 91 -19.74 -14.24 -10.36
CA GLY A 91 -20.80 -13.94 -11.31
C GLY A 91 -22.14 -13.76 -10.54
N PRO A 92 -23.05 -12.89 -11.01
CA PRO A 92 -24.27 -12.53 -10.27
C PRO A 92 -25.35 -13.64 -10.13
N SER A 93 -25.04 -14.93 -10.37
CA SER A 93 -26.05 -15.99 -10.51
C SER A 93 -26.02 -17.12 -9.46
N ALA A 94 -25.09 -17.14 -8.49
CA ALA A 94 -24.90 -18.33 -7.65
C ALA A 94 -25.69 -18.39 -6.32
N TRP A 95 -26.57 -17.42 -6.02
CA TRP A 95 -27.42 -17.46 -4.81
C TRP A 95 -28.89 -17.77 -5.16
N ARG A 96 -29.15 -18.96 -5.70
CA ARG A 96 -30.47 -19.61 -5.54
C ARG A 96 -30.34 -20.68 -4.46
N SER A 97 -30.50 -20.28 -3.20
CA SER A 97 -30.79 -21.24 -2.14
C SER A 97 -32.20 -21.81 -2.36
N PRO A 98 -32.39 -23.13 -2.44
CA PRO A 98 -33.73 -23.69 -2.39
C PRO A 98 -34.26 -23.48 -0.97
N ALA A 99 -35.40 -22.79 -0.88
CA ALA A 99 -36.11 -22.53 0.36
C ALA A 99 -36.31 -23.83 1.15
N ALA A 100 -35.59 -23.97 2.25
CA ALA A 100 -35.83 -25.00 3.24
C ALA A 100 -37.23 -24.74 3.85
N LYS A 101 -38.19 -25.59 3.49
CA LYS A 101 -39.53 -25.64 4.11
C LYS A 101 -39.37 -26.08 5.57
N GLY A 102 -39.08 -25.13 6.45
CA GLY A 102 -39.08 -25.31 7.89
C GLY A 102 -40.49 -25.61 8.38
N ARG A 103 -40.76 -26.89 8.67
CA ARG A 103 -42.00 -27.35 9.31
C ARG A 103 -41.97 -26.90 10.77
N VAL A 104 -42.64 -25.78 11.07
CA VAL A 104 -42.79 -25.26 12.43
C VAL A 104 -43.60 -26.26 13.26
N ARG A 105 -42.93 -26.99 14.16
CA ARG A 105 -43.61 -27.81 15.17
C ARG A 105 -44.07 -26.88 16.31
N ARG A 106 -45.38 -26.76 16.45
CA ARG A 106 -46.05 -26.05 17.54
C ARG A 106 -45.78 -26.80 18.86
N MET A 107 -44.92 -26.25 19.74
CA MET A 107 -44.79 -26.75 21.11
C MET A 107 -46.02 -26.33 21.92
N LYS A 108 -46.61 -27.29 22.64
CA LYS A 108 -47.71 -27.05 23.57
C LYS A 108 -47.20 -26.21 24.77
N PRO A 109 -48.01 -25.28 25.30
CA PRO A 109 -47.66 -24.58 26.52
C PRO A 109 -47.70 -25.56 27.71
N PHE A 110 -46.61 -25.56 28.49
CA PHE A 110 -46.59 -26.15 29.81
C PHE A 110 -47.57 -25.38 30.70
N GLY A 111 -48.54 -26.09 31.27
CA GLY A 111 -49.47 -25.53 32.26
C GLY A 111 -48.71 -25.10 33.51
N ALA A 112 -49.16 -23.98 34.07
CA ALA A 112 -48.97 -23.59 35.45
C ALA A 112 -50.33 -23.79 36.19
N PRO A 113 -50.39 -23.67 37.52
CA PRO A 113 -49.36 -23.83 38.55
C PRO A 113 -49.38 -25.22 39.23
#